data_AF-A0A7S3BNA9-F1
#
_entry.id   AF-A0A7S3BNA9-F1
#
_cell.length_a   1.000
_cell.length_b   1.000
_cell.length_c   1.000
_cell.angle_alpha   90.00
_cell.angle_beta   90.00
_cell.angle_gamma   90.00
#
_symmetry.space_group_name_H-M   'P 1'
#
loop_
_entity.id
_entity.type
_entity.pdbx_description
1 polymer ?
#
loop_
_entity_poly.entity_id
_entity_poly.type
_entity_poly.pdbx_seq_one_letter_code
_entity_poly.pdbx_strand_id
1 'polypeptide(L)'
;PAKWFSSRGYSGHVLDLPPRDPPQAQALVRGVLDDRLLDDGASRALFIDYTIYNHPLSFAVVVHLTVEIPPTGRMISRTDAIALPLGWPFEGAGWCMVIFEIGVIASTLVRLWSELATWHQN
;
A
#
# COMPACT_ATOMS: atom_id res chain seq x y z
N PRO A 1 17.37 12.00 20.13
CA PRO A 1 15.98 11.50 20.26
C PRO A 1 15.25 11.50 18.90
N ALA A 2 14.70 10.35 18.51
CA ALA A 2 13.87 10.25 17.31
C ALA A 2 12.64 11.15 17.47
N LYS A 3 12.31 11.95 16.45
CA LYS A 3 11.20 12.88 16.50
C LYS A 3 9.92 12.13 16.14
N TRP A 4 9.19 11.70 17.15
CA TRP A 4 7.91 11.01 16.98
C TRP A 4 6.83 11.99 16.52
N PHE A 5 6.08 11.62 15.48
CA PHE A 5 4.86 12.33 15.12
C PHE A 5 3.67 11.63 15.77
N SER A 6 3.00 12.30 16.71
CA SER A 6 1.64 11.90 17.08
C SER A 6 0.70 12.41 15.99
N SER A 7 0.19 11.48 15.18
CA SER A 7 -0.83 11.80 14.20
C SER A 7 -2.09 12.23 14.96
N ARG A 8 -2.55 13.47 14.76
CA ARG A 8 -3.82 13.96 15.30
C ARG A 8 -4.96 13.16 14.65
N GLY A 9 -5.35 12.06 15.28
CA GLY A 9 -6.44 11.19 14.84
C GLY A 9 -6.13 9.70 14.85
N TYR A 10 -4.86 9.29 14.96
CA TYR A 10 -4.46 7.89 15.07
C TYR A 10 -3.65 7.66 16.35
N SER A 11 -4.05 6.69 17.16
CA SER A 11 -3.33 6.28 18.38
C SER A 11 -2.11 5.43 17.98
N GLY A 12 -0.96 6.06 17.74
CA GLY A 12 0.26 5.35 17.39
C GLY A 12 1.50 6.24 17.30
N HIS A 13 2.66 5.59 17.19
CA HIS A 13 3.95 6.24 17.00
C HIS A 13 4.42 5.99 15.57
N VAL A 14 4.82 7.06 14.86
CA VAL A 14 5.32 6.98 13.48
C VAL A 14 6.76 7.47 13.43
N LEU A 15 7.60 6.73 12.71
CA LEU A 15 8.98 7.07 12.40
C LEU A 15 9.21 6.94 10.90
N ASP A 16 9.49 8.05 10.24
CA ASP A 16 9.90 8.06 8.83
C ASP A 16 11.40 7.81 8.70
N LEU A 17 11.79 6.82 7.90
CA LEU A 17 13.19 6.50 7.65
C LEU A 17 13.71 7.27 6.42
N PRO A 18 14.93 7.83 6.48
CA PRO A 18 15.53 8.52 5.34
C PRO A 18 15.83 7.51 4.22
N PRO A 19 15.25 7.66 3.01
CA PRO A 19 15.33 6.64 1.96
C PRO A 19 16.71 6.55 1.29
N ARG A 20 17.58 7.54 1.48
CA ARG A 20 18.88 7.67 0.80
C ARG A 20 20.08 7.68 1.74
N ASP A 21 19.87 7.44 3.04
CA ASP A 21 20.92 7.43 4.06
C ASP A 21 20.79 6.21 4.98
N PRO A 22 21.34 5.05 4.57
CA PRO A 22 21.26 3.83 5.36
C PRO A 22 21.91 3.95 6.76
N PRO A 23 23.07 4.60 6.95
CA PRO A 23 23.63 4.85 8.27
C PRO A 23 22.69 5.62 9.20
N GLN A 24 22.06 6.69 8.70
CA GLN A 24 21.11 7.47 9.48
C GLN A 24 19.84 6.66 9.81
N ALA A 25 19.31 5.90 8.85
CA ALA A 25 18.17 5.02 9.07
C ALA A 25 18.46 3.96 10.15
N GLN A 26 19.64 3.34 10.11
CA GLN A 26 20.07 2.38 11.14
C GLN A 26 20.18 3.02 12.52
N ALA A 27 20.72 4.24 12.61
CA ALA A 27 20.81 4.97 13.87
C ALA A 27 19.43 5.29 14.45
N LEU A 28 18.46 5.64 13.60
CA LEU A 28 17.07 5.87 14.02
C LEU A 28 16.40 4.58 14.51
N VAL A 29 16.55 3.47 13.78
CA VAL A 29 16.01 2.16 14.20
C VAL A 29 16.62 1.70 15.52
N ARG A 30 17.93 1.89 15.72
CA ARG A 30 18.58 1.59 17.01
C ARG A 30 18.00 2.43 18.14
N GLY A 31 17.76 3.72 17.91
CA GLY A 31 17.10 4.58 18.90
C GLY A 31 15.72 4.05 19.32
N VAL A 32 14.92 3.53 18.38
CA VAL A 32 13.62 2.91 18.69
C VAL A 32 13.76 1.66 19.56
N LEU A 33 14.77 0.83 19.27
CA LEU A 33 15.05 -0.37 20.07
C LEU A 33 15.52 -0.01 21.48
N ASP A 34 16.37 1.02 21.61
CA ASP A 34 16.86 1.52 22.90
C ASP A 34 15.74 2.13 23.76
N ASP A 35 14.76 2.77 23.11
CA ASP A 35 13.56 3.33 23.76
C ASP A 35 12.57 2.24 24.26
N ARG A 36 12.81 0.96 23.93
CA ARG A 36 11.98 -0.20 24.34
C ARG A 36 10.49 -0.06 24.05
N LEU A 37 10.15 0.66 22.99
CA LEU A 37 8.76 0.97 22.63
C LEU A 37 7.90 -0.29 22.36
N LEU A 38 8.54 -1.37 21.92
CA LEU A 38 7.89 -2.64 21.62
C LEU A 38 7.79 -3.59 22.83
N ASP A 39 8.48 -3.28 23.94
CA ASP A 39 8.60 -4.17 25.11
C ASP A 39 7.56 -3.86 26.20
N ASP A 40 6.81 -2.75 26.08
CA ASP A 40 5.87 -2.28 27.11
C ASP A 40 4.57 -3.10 27.22
N GLY A 41 4.36 -4.06 26.31
CA GLY A 41 3.14 -4.87 26.23
C GLY A 41 1.88 -4.09 25.81
N ALA A 42 2.01 -2.79 25.54
CA ALA A 42 0.98 -1.91 24.99
C ALA A 42 1.03 -1.87 23.46
N SER A 43 2.20 -2.10 22.86
CA SER A 43 2.35 -2.28 21.42
C SER A 43 1.51 -3.47 20.92
N ARG A 44 0.50 -3.19 20.08
CA ARG A 44 -0.42 -4.19 19.51
C ARG A 44 -0.17 -4.51 18.05
N ALA A 45 0.42 -3.57 17.32
CA ALA A 45 0.74 -3.75 15.91
C ALA A 45 1.93 -2.89 15.53
N LEU A 46 2.81 -3.44 14.71
CA LEU A 46 3.89 -2.74 14.02
C LEU A 46 3.56 -2.73 12.53
N PHE A 47 3.58 -1.55 11.94
CA PHE A 47 3.36 -1.35 10.50
C PHE A 47 4.67 -0.87 9.88
N ILE A 48 5.08 -1.51 8.78
CA ILE A 48 6.23 -1.10 7.98
C ILE A 48 5.74 -0.99 6.54
N ASP A 49 5.61 0.26 6.10
CA ASP A 49 5.15 0.59 4.76
C ASP A 49 6.31 1.15 3.94
N TYR A 50 6.53 0.58 2.76
CA TYR A 50 7.52 1.11 1.82
C TYR A 50 7.08 0.88 0.38
N THR A 51 7.57 1.76 -0.51
CA THR A 51 7.32 1.64 -1.95
C THR A 51 8.63 1.44 -2.68
N ILE A 52 8.69 0.40 -3.52
CA ILE A 52 9.81 0.15 -4.42
C ILE A 52 9.37 0.54 -5.82
N TYR A 53 10.17 1.34 -6.50
CA TYR A 53 9.96 1.70 -7.90
C TYR A 53 11.01 1.03 -8.79
N ASN A 54 10.55 0.31 -9.81
CA ASN A 54 11.39 -0.24 -10.87
C ASN A 54 11.22 0.61 -12.13
N HIS A 55 12.22 1.45 -12.40
CA HIS A 55 12.21 2.35 -13.54
C HIS A 55 12.14 1.62 -14.91
N PRO A 56 12.99 0.60 -15.20
CA PRO A 56 12.88 -0.17 -16.44
C PRO A 56 11.49 -0.73 -16.77
N LEU A 57 10.73 -1.13 -15.74
CA LEU A 57 9.38 -1.71 -15.92
C LEU A 57 8.26 -0.68 -15.77
N SER A 58 8.59 0.58 -15.45
CA SER A 58 7.60 1.62 -15.09
C SER A 58 6.56 1.11 -14.08
N PHE A 59 7.05 0.43 -13.05
CA PHE A 59 6.22 -0.33 -12.12
C PHE A 59 6.58 0.04 -10.69
N ALA A 60 5.58 0.30 -9.85
CA ALA A 60 5.76 0.46 -8.42
C ALA A 60 5.15 -0.74 -7.68
N VAL A 61 5.78 -1.11 -6.58
CA VAL A 61 5.24 -2.09 -5.64
C VAL A 61 5.15 -1.41 -4.29
N VAL A 62 3.91 -1.28 -3.80
CA VAL A 62 3.64 -0.83 -2.43
C VAL A 62 3.59 -2.07 -1.55
N VAL A 63 4.43 -2.10 -0.52
CA VAL A 63 4.50 -3.22 0.42
C VAL A 63 4.04 -2.74 1.78
N HIS A 64 3.08 -3.47 2.35
CA HIS A 64 2.57 -3.31 3.69
C HIS A 64 2.95 -4.53 4.52
N LEU A 65 3.89 -4.36 5.44
CA LEU A 65 4.21 -5.39 6.43
C LEU A 65 3.52 -5.03 7.74
N THR A 66 2.69 -5.94 8.23
CA THR A 66 2.03 -5.81 9.54
C THR A 66 2.51 -6.92 10.45
N VAL A 67 2.94 -6.58 11.65
CA VAL A 67 3.23 -7.54 12.72
C VAL A 67 2.29 -7.23 13.88
N GLU A 68 1.28 -8.07 14.06
CA GLU A 68 0.36 -7.98 15.19
C GLU A 68 0.97 -8.69 16.42
N ILE A 69 0.80 -8.05 17.57
CA ILE A 69 1.31 -8.50 18.88
C ILE A 69 0.11 -8.55 19.84
N PRO A 70 -0.69 -9.64 19.82
CA PRO A 70 -1.78 -9.84 20.75
C PRO A 70 -1.26 -9.97 22.19
N PRO A 71 -2.13 -9.76 23.21
CA PRO A 71 -1.77 -9.90 24.61
C PRO A 71 -1.23 -11.28 25.02
N THR A 72 -1.41 -12.29 24.17
CA THR A 72 -0.92 -13.66 24.37
C THR A 72 0.57 -13.83 24.09
N GLY A 73 1.24 -12.81 23.54
CA GLY A 73 2.67 -12.81 23.26
C GLY A 73 3.09 -13.53 21.97
N ARG A 74 2.14 -14.08 21.19
CA ARG A 74 2.44 -14.69 19.88
C ARG A 74 2.43 -13.63 18.79
N MET A 75 3.51 -13.47 18.04
CA MET A 75 3.53 -12.54 16.91
C MET A 75 2.84 -13.14 15.68
N ILE A 76 1.99 -12.35 15.01
CA ILE A 76 1.33 -12.71 13.77
C ILE A 76 1.82 -11.75 12.69
N SER A 77 2.58 -12.24 11.73
CA SER A 77 3.03 -11.43 10.59
C SER A 77 2.10 -11.58 9.40
N ARG A 78 1.82 -10.47 8.73
CA ARG A 78 1.11 -10.39 7.46
C ARG A 78 1.89 -9.50 6.51
N THR A 79 1.99 -9.93 5.27
CA THR A 79 2.57 -9.15 4.17
C THR A 79 1.51 -8.98 3.11
N ASP A 80 1.27 -7.75 2.70
CA ASP A 80 0.50 -7.41 1.53
C ASP A 80 1.38 -6.62 0.56
N ALA A 81 1.24 -6.90 -0.73
CA ALA A 81 2.05 -6.29 -1.78
C ALA A 81 1.17 -5.98 -2.98
N ILE A 82 1.02 -4.69 -3.27
CA ILE A 82 0.19 -4.20 -4.37
C ILE A 82 1.11 -3.72 -5.48
N ALA A 83 0.97 -4.39 -6.62
CA ALA A 83 1.63 -4.10 -7.87
C ALA A 83 0.88 -2.99 -8.62
N LEU A 84 1.54 -1.85 -8.83
CA LEU A 84 0.98 -0.67 -9.50
C LEU A 84 1.75 -0.37 -10.80
N PRO A 85 1.16 -0.62 -11.98
CA PRO A 85 1.70 -0.08 -13.21
C PRO A 85 1.59 1.45 -13.18
N LEU A 86 2.74 2.15 -13.26
CA LEU A 86 2.79 3.62 -13.29
C LEU A 86 2.85 4.18 -14.72
N GLY A 87 3.33 3.37 -15.66
CA GLY A 87 3.28 3.70 -17.08
C GLY A 87 1.91 3.40 -17.66
N TRP A 88 1.24 4.42 -18.21
CA TRP A 88 0.22 4.20 -19.24
C TRP A 88 0.90 3.54 -20.45
N PRO A 89 0.25 2.59 -21.13
CA PRO A 89 0.94 1.85 -22.16
C PRO A 89 1.09 2.70 -23.42
N PHE A 90 2.21 3.40 -23.54
CA PHE A 90 2.59 4.11 -24.75
C PHE A 90 3.39 3.23 -25.72
N GLU A 91 3.70 1.99 -25.35
CA GLU A 91 4.24 0.99 -26.27
C GLU A 91 3.11 0.13 -26.86
N GLY A 92 3.23 -0.22 -28.15
CA GLY A 92 2.14 -0.68 -29.02
C GLY A 92 1.19 -1.75 -28.45
N ALA A 93 1.67 -2.63 -27.56
CA ALA A 93 0.85 -3.65 -26.91
C ALA A 93 -0.30 -3.09 -26.07
N GLY A 94 -0.14 -1.95 -25.38
CA GLY A 94 -1.24 -1.43 -24.57
C GLY A 94 -2.11 -0.38 -25.24
N TRP A 95 -1.78 0.09 -26.45
CA TRP A 95 -2.80 0.66 -27.33
C TRP A 95 -3.90 -0.37 -27.64
N CYS A 96 -3.51 -1.62 -27.91
CA CYS A 96 -4.48 -2.71 -28.08
C CYS A 96 -5.32 -2.91 -26.81
N MET A 97 -4.68 -2.92 -25.64
CA MET A 97 -5.37 -3.05 -24.35
C MET A 97 -6.42 -1.94 -24.14
N VAL A 98 -6.07 -0.68 -24.40
CA VAL A 98 -6.99 0.46 -24.28
C VAL A 98 -8.16 0.32 -25.24
N ILE A 99 -7.94 -0.10 -26.49
CA ILE A 99 -9.02 -0.32 -27.45
C ILE A 99 -9.98 -1.42 -26.96
N PHE A 100 -9.45 -2.52 -26.43
CA PHE A 100 -10.26 -3.58 -25.85
C PHE A 100 -11.05 -3.09 -24.63
N GLU A 101 -10.43 -2.30 -23.75
CA GLU A 101 -11.08 -1.74 -22.58
C GLU A 101 -12.24 -0.81 -22.97
N ILE A 102 -12.05 0.06 -23.96
CA ILE A 102 -13.12 0.88 -24.54
C ILE A 102 -14.25 0.01 -25.09
N GLY A 103 -13.91 -1.06 -25.82
CA GLY A 103 -14.89 -2.00 -26.36
C GLY A 103 -15.71 -2.70 -25.29
N VAL A 104 -15.07 -3.15 -24.20
CA VAL A 104 -15.75 -3.76 -23.05
C VAL A 104 -16.70 -2.75 -22.40
N ILE A 105 -16.22 -1.54 -22.08
CA ILE A 105 -17.04 -0.47 -21.48
C ILE A 105 -18.26 -0.16 -22.36
N ALA A 106 -18.06 0.02 -23.66
CA ALA A 106 -19.15 0.28 -24.60
C ALA A 106 -20.18 -0.86 -24.60
N SER A 107 -19.72 -2.12 -24.65
CA SER A 107 -20.62 -3.28 -24.62
C SER A 107 -21.40 -3.40 -23.31
N THR A 108 -20.78 -3.08 -22.17
CA THR A 108 -21.43 -3.08 -20.85
C THR A 108 -22.48 -1.98 -20.75
N LEU A 109 -22.19 -0.79 -21.28
CA LEU A 109 -23.16 0.32 -21.31
C LEU A 109 -24.38 -0.01 -22.17
N VAL A 110 -24.19 -0.66 -23.33
CA VAL A 110 -25.30 -1.09 -24.20
C VAL A 110 -26.17 -2.12 -23.48
N ARG A 111 -25.56 -3.09 -22.79
CA ARG A 111 -26.31 -4.09 -22.00
C ARG A 111 -27.10 -3.44 -20.86
N LEU A 112 -26.45 -2.58 -20.08
CA LEU A 112 -27.08 -1.84 -18.99
C LEU A 112 -28.28 -1.02 -19.49
N TRP A 113 -28.13 -0.35 -20.64
CA TRP A 113 -29.22 0.38 -21.27
C TRP A 113 -30.40 -0.52 -21.66
N SER A 114 -30.11 -1.68 -22.26
CA SER A 114 -31.15 -2.64 -22.64
C SER A 114 -31.91 -3.18 -21.43
N GLU A 115 -31.21 -3.46 -20.33
CA GLU A 115 -31.84 -3.92 -19.08
C GLU A 115 -32.72 -2.83 -18.47
N LEU A 116 -32.24 -1.58 -18.41
CA LEU A 116 -33.02 -0.44 -17.94
C LEU A 116 -34.29 -0.20 -18.78
N ALA A 117 -34.18 -0.33 -20.10
CA ALA A 117 -35.33 -0.19 -21.01
C ALA A 117 -36.39 -1.29 -20.77
N THR A 118 -35.96 -2.53 -20.50
CA THR A 118 -36.89 -3.61 -20.13
C THR A 118 -37.54 -3.42 -18.77
N TRP A 119 -36.80 -2.86 -17.80
CA TRP A 119 -37.35 -2.56 -16.48
C TRP A 119 -38.45 -1.50 -16.52
N HIS A 120 -38.31 -0.48 -17.36
CA HIS A 120 -39.33 0.56 -17.50
C HIS A 120 -40.64 0.06 -18.16
N GLN A 121 -40.60 -1.07 -18.86
CA GLN A 121 -41.75 -1.64 -19.55
C GLN A 121 -42.57 -2.62 -18.69
N ASN A 122 -42.03 -3.05 -17.54
CA ASN A 122 -42.71 -3.89 -16.54
C ASN A 122 -43.20 -3.06 -15.36
#